data_AF-A0A946ZTN2-F1
#
_entry.id   AF-A0A946ZTN2-F1
#
_cell.length_a   1.000
_cell.length_b   1.000
_cell.length_c   1.000
_cell.angle_alpha   90.00
_cell.angle_beta   90.00
_cell.angle_gamma   90.00
#
_symmetry.space_group_name_H-M   'P 1'
#
loop_
_entity.id
_entity.type
_entity.pdbx_description
1 polymer ?
#
loop_
_entity_poly.entity_id
_entity_poly.type
_entity_poly.pdbx_seq_one_letter_code
_entity_poly.pdbx_strand_id
1 'polypeptide(L)' 'YKGYYSKKGTAGVGMAANTAVVFTSMLLFVIDFVAVFISDIFYEL' A
#
# COMPACT_ATOMS: atom_id res chain seq x y z
N TYR A 1 -4.71 -4.01 -10.30
CA TYR A 1 -4.34 -5.43 -10.09
C TYR A 1 -5.40 -6.19 -9.29
N LYS A 2 -5.52 -6.02 -7.96
CA LYS A 2 -6.48 -6.78 -7.12
C LYS A 2 -7.95 -6.66 -7.57
N GLY A 3 -8.41 -5.48 -7.99
CA GLY A 3 -9.76 -5.29 -8.51
C GLY A 3 -10.02 -5.91 -9.89
N TYR A 4 -9.02 -5.92 -10.78
CA TYR A 4 -9.14 -6.43 -12.15
C TYR A 4 -9.19 -7.96 -12.22
N TYR A 5 -8.50 -8.65 -11.30
CA TYR A 5 -8.51 -10.12 -11.18
C TYR A 5 -9.61 -10.65 -10.24
N SER A 6 -10.57 -9.83 -9.84
CA SER A 6 -11.62 -10.26 -8.91
C SER A 6 -12.64 -11.17 -9.60
N LYS A 7 -12.84 -12.39 -9.10
CA LYS A 7 -13.61 -13.45 -9.78
C LYS A 7 -15.08 -13.60 -9.34
N LYS A 8 -15.66 -12.67 -8.56
CA LYS A 8 -16.94 -12.93 -7.83
C LYS A 8 -17.98 -11.78 -7.80
N GLY A 9 -18.09 -10.98 -8.87
CA GLY A 9 -19.11 -9.91 -8.92
C GLY A 9 -18.93 -8.85 -7.83
N THR A 10 -19.98 -8.09 -7.49
CA THR A 10 -19.94 -6.93 -6.57
C THR A 10 -19.34 -7.26 -5.19
N ALA A 11 -19.63 -8.43 -4.62
CA ALA A 11 -19.04 -8.87 -3.35
C ALA A 11 -17.53 -9.14 -3.46
N GLY A 12 -17.08 -9.71 -4.58
CA GLY A 12 -15.66 -9.89 -4.88
C GLY A 12 -14.93 -8.56 -5.07
N VAL A 13 -15.59 -7.55 -5.64
CA VAL A 13 -15.03 -6.21 -5.80
C VAL A 13 -14.79 -5.57 -4.43
N GLY A 14 -15.73 -5.70 -3.49
CA GLY A 14 -15.58 -5.21 -2.12
C GLY A 14 -14.39 -5.82 -1.39
N MET A 15 -14.23 -7.15 -1.47
CA MET A 15 -13.07 -7.83 -0.87
C MET A 15 -11.74 -7.44 -1.53
N ALA A 16 -11.74 -7.28 -2.86
CA ALA A 16 -10.57 -6.84 -3.60
C ALA A 16 -10.19 -5.40 -3.25
N ALA A 17 -11.16 -4.51 -3.06
CA ALA A 17 -10.95 -3.14 -2.64
C ALA A 17 -10.35 -3.09 -1.22
N ASN A 18 -10.95 -3.79 -0.25
CA ASN A 18 -10.44 -3.83 1.12
C ASN A 18 -8.99 -4.36 1.16
N THR A 19 -8.74 -5.47 0.46
CA THR A 19 -7.40 -6.08 0.42
C THR A 19 -6.38 -5.23 -0.36
N ALA A 20 -6.82 -4.42 -1.31
CA ALA A 20 -5.95 -3.47 -2.01
C ALA A 20 -5.54 -2.32 -1.09
N VAL A 21 -6.49 -1.72 -0.38
CA VAL A 21 -6.24 -0.60 0.53
C VAL A 21 -5.26 -1.02 1.62
N VAL A 22 -5.52 -2.13 2.31
CA VAL A 22 -4.65 -2.61 3.40
C VAL A 22 -3.22 -2.85 2.92
N PHE A 23 -3.05 -3.42 1.72
CA PHE A 23 -1.73 -3.66 1.15
C PHE A 23 -1.00 -2.36 0.80
N THR A 24 -1.71 -1.41 0.19
CA THR A 24 -1.14 -0.09 -0.12
C THR A 24 -0.76 0.65 1.16
N SER A 25 -1.57 0.59 2.21
CA SER A 25 -1.27 1.22 3.49
C SER A 25 -0.03 0.64 4.16
N MET A 26 0.13 -0.69 4.16
CA MET A 26 1.36 -1.34 4.67
C MET A 26 2.60 -0.94 3.86
N LEU A 27 2.46 -0.88 2.54
CA LEU A 27 3.57 -0.53 1.66
C LEU A 27 3.98 0.94 1.82
N LEU A 28 3.01 1.86 1.88
CA LEU A 28 3.27 3.28 2.13
C LEU A 28 3.95 3.51 3.48
N PHE A 29 3.54 2.79 4.53
CA PHE A 29 4.18 2.88 5.84
C PHE A 29 5.67 2.51 5.79
N VAL A 30 6.02 1.43 5.08
CA VAL A 30 7.42 1.02 4.92
C VAL A 30 8.21 2.06 4.11
N ILE A 31 7.62 2.58 3.02
CA ILE A 31 8.27 3.61 2.21
C ILE A 31 8.50 4.89 3.01
N ASP A 32 7.51 5.32 3.79
CA ASP A 32 7.59 6.52 4.62
C ASP A 32 8.71 6.41 5.65
N PHE A 33 8.80 5.27 6.34
CA PHE A 33 9.88 5.00 7.30
C PHE A 33 11.26 5.04 6.63
N VAL A 34 11.40 4.45 5.45
CA VAL A 34 12.66 4.47 4.68
C VAL A 34 12.99 5.88 4.19
N ALA A 35 12.00 6.65 3.75
CA ALA A 35 12.19 8.01 3.26
C ALA A 35 12.65 8.95 4.38
N VAL A 36 12.07 8.85 5.57
CA VAL A 36 12.53 9.59 6.76
C VAL A 36 13.95 9.17 7.12
N PHE A 37 14.23 7.86 7.20
CA PHE A 37 15.57 7.35 7.51
C PHE A 37 16.65 7.84 6.55
N ILE A 38 16.35 7.87 5.25
CA ILE A 38 17.24 8.42 4.22
C ILE A 38 17.36 9.94 4.37
N SER A 39 16.24 10.65 4.59
CA SER A 39 16.24 12.10 4.75
C SER A 39 17.08 12.53 5.94
N ASP A 40 16.99 11.82 7.07
CA ASP A 40 17.81 12.07 8.25
C ASP A 40 19.30 11.88 7.93
N ILE A 41 19.67 10.81 7.23
CA ILE A 41 21.08 10.56 6.84
C ILE A 41 21.65 11.66 5.92
N PHE A 42 20.86 12.20 4.99
CA PHE A 42 21.35 13.15 3.99
C PHE A 42 21.15 14.63 4.35
N TYR A 43 20.15 14.97 5.17
CA TYR A 43 19.85 16.35 5.56
C TYR A 43 20.32 16.71 6.99
N GLU A 44 20.60 15.75 7.88
CA GLU A 44 21.20 16.02 9.20
C GLU A 44 22.75 15.95 9.22
N LEU A 45 23.43 15.94 8.07
CA LEU A 45 24.90 16.11 7.98
C LEU A 45 25.33 17.57 7.92
#